data_AF-A0A2W4R8A7-F1
#
_entry.id   AF-A0A2W4R8A7-F1
#
_cell.length_a   1.000
_cell.length_b   1.000
_cell.length_c   1.000
_cell.angle_alpha   90.00
_cell.angle_beta   90.00
_cell.angle_gamma   90.00
#
_symmetry.space_group_name_H-M   'P 1'
#
loop_
_entity.id
_entity.type
_entity.pdbx_description
1 polymer ?
#
loop_
_entity_poly.entity_id
_entity_poly.type
_entity_poly.pdbx_seq_one_letter_code
_entity_poly.pdbx_strand_id
1 'polypeptide(L)' 'MFAAGKEIFNVNSPGEAVDRYRYLLAHDRERQAAGQAARERVLKEHTFRHRARQLVEIVRMYI' A
#
# COMPACT_ATOMS: atom_id res chain seq x y z
N MET A 1 -4.38 -1.91 6.03
CA MET A 1 -4.95 -1.13 4.90
C MET A 1 -4.03 0.06 4.62
N PHE A 2 -3.84 0.42 3.35
CA PHE A 2 -3.03 1.58 2.97
C PHE A 2 -3.78 2.89 3.16
N ALA A 3 -3.09 3.97 3.50
CA ALA A 3 -3.65 5.32 3.60
C ALA A 3 -3.26 6.17 2.38
N ALA A 4 -4.26 6.85 1.82
CA ALA A 4 -4.07 7.76 0.70
C ALA A 4 -3.16 8.93 1.11
N GLY A 5 -2.24 9.31 0.23
CA GLY A 5 -1.24 10.35 0.46
C GLY A 5 -0.07 9.94 1.36
N LYS A 6 -0.09 8.73 1.93
CA LYS A 6 1.01 8.19 2.74
C LYS A 6 1.70 7.01 2.05
N GLU A 7 1.00 5.88 1.92
CA GLU A 7 1.55 4.69 1.25
C GLU A 7 1.09 4.57 -0.21
N ILE A 8 -0.05 5.19 -0.56
CA ILE A 8 -0.65 5.10 -1.89
C ILE A 8 -1.18 6.46 -2.35
N PHE A 9 -1.14 6.73 -3.64
CA PHE A 9 -1.69 7.93 -4.24
C PHE A 9 -2.83 7.55 -5.18
N ASN A 10 -4.03 8.07 -4.90
CA ASN A 10 -5.20 7.84 -5.74
C ASN A 10 -5.20 8.83 -6.90
N VAL A 11 -5.54 8.33 -8.10
CA VAL A 11 -5.65 9.10 -9.34
C VAL A 11 -6.91 8.66 -10.08
N ASN A 12 -7.59 9.58 -10.74
CA ASN A 12 -8.89 9.34 -11.37
C ASN A 12 -8.81 9.31 -12.90
N SER A 13 -7.62 9.53 -13.46
CA SER A 13 -7.39 9.46 -14.90
C SER A 13 -5.94 9.07 -15.22
N PRO A 14 -5.67 8.58 -16.44
CA PRO A 14 -4.30 8.36 -16.90
C PRO A 14 -3.44 9.63 -16.89
N GLY A 15 -4.03 10.80 -17.18
CA GLY A 15 -3.33 12.08 -17.12
C GLY A 15 -2.85 12.42 -15.72
N GLU A 16 -3.75 12.30 -14.72
CA GLU A 16 -3.38 12.48 -13.31
C GLU A 16 -2.30 11.48 -12.85
N ALA A 17 -2.32 10.25 -13.36
CA ALA A 17 -1.29 9.26 -13.07
C ALA A 17 0.09 9.72 -13.57
N VAL A 18 0.16 10.20 -14.83
CA VAL A 18 1.40 10.73 -15.41
C VAL A 18 1.91 11.93 -14.62
N ASP A 19 1.03 12.86 -14.26
CA ASP A 19 1.42 14.04 -13.48
C ASP A 19 1.88 13.66 -12.08
N ARG A 20 1.23 12.68 -11.44
CA ARG A 20 1.66 12.15 -10.14
C ARG A 20 3.05 11.51 -10.23
N TYR A 21 3.32 10.74 -11.28
CA TYR A 21 4.66 10.15 -11.48
C TYR A 21 5.72 11.23 -11.68
N ARG A 22 5.47 12.23 -12.53
CA ARG A 22 6.40 13.35 -12.76
C ARG A 22 6.68 14.10 -11.46
N TYR A 23 5.64 14.42 -10.69
CA TYR A 23 5.79 15.05 -9.39
C TYR A 23 6.65 14.20 -8.46
N LEU A 24 6.32 12.92 -8.24
CA LEU A 24 7.09 12.07 -7.34
C LEU A 24 8.54 11.86 -7.80
N LEU A 25 8.80 11.79 -9.11
CA LEU A 25 10.16 11.70 -9.66
C LEU A 25 10.98 12.98 -9.42
N ALA A 26 10.33 14.14 -9.36
CA ALA A 26 10.97 15.41 -9.00
C ALA A 26 11.11 15.63 -7.48
N HIS A 27 10.42 14.84 -6.64
CA HIS A 27 10.37 15.00 -5.18
C HIS A 27 10.90 13.75 -4.45
N ASP A 28 12.22 13.55 -4.51
CA ASP A 28 12.91 12.36 -3.98
C ASP A 28 12.56 12.03 -2.53
N ARG A 29 12.55 13.04 -1.64
CA ARG A 29 12.26 12.84 -0.22
C ARG A 29 10.85 12.30 0.01
N GLU A 30 9.87 12.88 -0.66
CA GLU A 30 8.47 12.45 -0.55
C GLU A 30 8.29 11.05 -1.14
N ARG A 31 8.89 10.79 -2.31
CA ARG A 31 8.85 9.48 -2.96
C ARG A 31 9.46 8.38 -2.08
N GLN A 32 10.61 8.64 -1.48
CA GLN A 32 11.27 7.68 -0.58
C GLN A 32 10.47 7.46 0.69
N ALA A 33 9.93 8.53 1.30
CA ALA A 33 9.08 8.42 2.48
C ALA A 33 7.83 7.58 2.22
N ALA A 34 7.16 7.78 1.09
CA ALA A 34 6.00 6.99 0.69
C ALA A 34 6.37 5.51 0.49
N GLY A 35 7.47 5.22 -0.19
CA GLY A 35 7.95 3.85 -0.40
C GLY A 35 8.32 3.13 0.90
N GLN A 36 8.99 3.82 1.83
CA GLN A 36 9.33 3.27 3.14
C GLN A 36 8.07 2.97 3.96
N ALA A 37 7.13 3.91 4.02
CA ALA A 37 5.85 3.70 4.71
C ALA A 37 5.05 2.53 4.11
N ALA A 38 5.03 2.40 2.78
CA ALA A 38 4.39 1.29 2.10
C ALA A 38 5.04 -0.06 2.46
N ARG A 39 6.38 -0.14 2.48
CA ARG A 39 7.11 -1.36 2.88
C ARG A 39 6.80 -1.75 4.32
N GLU A 40 6.85 -0.80 5.24
CA GLU A 40 6.53 -1.03 6.66
C GLU A 40 5.10 -1.57 6.82
N ARG A 41 4.13 -0.99 6.11
CA ARG A 41 2.74 -1.46 6.10
C ARG A 41 2.62 -2.90 5.60
N VAL A 42 3.30 -3.24 4.51
CA VAL A 42 3.25 -4.59 3.93
C VAL A 42 3.78 -5.62 4.92
N LEU A 43 4.94 -5.37 5.53
CA LEU A 43 5.52 -6.29 6.50
C LEU A 43 4.65 -6.42 7.76
N LYS A 44 4.02 -5.32 8.18
CA LYS A 44 3.16 -5.31 9.36
C LYS A 44 1.83 -6.03 9.14
N GLU A 45 1.23 -5.95 7.96
CA GLU A 45 -0.18 -6.34 7.77
C GLU A 45 -0.42 -7.24 6.56
N HIS A 46 0.37 -7.12 5.50
CA HIS A 46 0.09 -7.76 4.19
C HIS A 46 1.12 -8.83 3.85
N THR A 47 1.37 -9.77 4.77
CA THR A 47 2.22 -10.94 4.53
C THR A 47 1.38 -12.19 4.34
N PHE A 48 1.94 -13.21 3.69
CA PHE A 48 1.31 -14.53 3.60
C PHE A 48 0.95 -15.10 4.98
N ARG A 49 1.79 -14.85 6.00
CA ARG A 49 1.52 -15.31 7.37
C ARG A 49 0.25 -14.69 7.95
N HIS A 50 0.03 -13.39 7.72
CA HIS A 50 -1.20 -12.71 8.14
C HIS A 50 -2.41 -13.30 7.41
N ARG A 51 -2.32 -13.48 6.08
CA ARG A 51 -3.41 -14.01 5.26
C ARG A 51 -3.76 -15.47 5.59
N ALA A 52 -2.76 -16.30 5.87
CA ALA A 52 -2.97 -17.69 6.29
C ALA A 52 -3.70 -17.79 7.63
N ARG A 53 -3.35 -16.93 8.61
CA ARG A 53 -4.05 -16.88 9.90
C ARG A 53 -5.52 -16.50 9.72
N GLN A 54 -5.79 -15.46 8.94
CA GLN A 54 -7.17 -15.04 8.64
C GLN A 54 -7.98 -16.15 7.97
N LEU A 55 -7.37 -16.89 7.03
CA LEU A 55 -8.06 -18.00 6.38
C LEU A 55 -8.42 -19.12 7.36
N VAL A 56 -7.50 -19.49 8.25
CA VAL A 56 -7.75 -20.49 9.30
C VAL A 56 -8.87 -20.03 10.24
N GLU A 57 -8.87 -18.75 10.63
CA GLU A 57 -9.93 -18.17 11.47
C GLU A 57 -11.29 -18.26 10.78
N ILE A 58 -11.38 -17.90 9.50
CA ILE A 58 -12.62 -18.01 8.72
C ILE A 58 -13.10 -19.46 8.69
N VAL A 59 -12.24 -20.43 8.35
CA VAL A 59 -12.64 -21.85 8.28
C VAL A 59 -13.17 -22.35 9.63
N ARG A 60 -12.52 -21.98 10.74
CA ARG A 60 -12.95 -22.34 12.11
C ARG A 60 -14.33 -21.81 12.49
N MET A 61 -14.87 -20.80 11.80
CA MET A 61 -16.22 -20.31 12.06
C MET A 61 -17.30 -21.21 11.45
N TYR A 62 -16.94 -22.14 10.57
CA TYR A 62 -17.87 -23.00 9.83
C TYR A 62 -17.70 -24.51 10.10
N ILE A 63 -16.77 -24.90 10.98
CA ILE A 63 -16.58 -26.29 11.45
C ILE A 63 -16.72 -26.33 12.97
#